data_AF-A0A2V7QH83-F1
#
_entry.id   AF-A0A2V7QH83-F1
#
_cell.length_a   1.000
_cell.length_b   1.000
_cell.length_c   1.000
_cell.angle_alpha   90.00
_cell.angle_beta   90.00
_cell.angle_gamma   90.00
#
_symmetry.space_group_name_H-M   'P 1'
#
loop_
_entity.id
_entity.type
_entity.pdbx_description
1 polymer ?
#
loop_
_entity_poly.entity_id
_entity_poly.type
_entity_poly.pdbx_seq_one_letter_code
_entity_poly.pdbx_strand_id
1 'polypeptide(L)' 'MIPLDICGQRLASQHLTKQKIEKASEIVQLLGAVQAQDYSAAKWGIAQRTRSATDTEVEKEISDGSILRTHVLR' A
#
# COMPACT_ATOMS: atom_id res chain seq x y z
N MET A 1 7.26 -32.23 -9.35
CA MET A 1 6.71 -30.86 -9.44
C MET A 1 7.24 -30.09 -8.25
N ILE A 2 8.00 -29.01 -8.46
CA ILE A 2 8.48 -28.19 -7.34
C ILE A 2 7.24 -27.46 -6.77
N PRO A 3 7.00 -27.49 -5.44
CA PRO A 3 5.89 -26.74 -4.85
C PRO A 3 6.02 -25.25 -5.18
N LEU A 4 4.93 -24.63 -5.64
CA LEU A 4 4.90 -23.19 -5.85
C LEU A 4 5.09 -22.47 -4.51
N ASP A 5 6.06 -21.56 -4.44
CA ASP A 5 6.22 -20.66 -3.30
C ASP A 5 5.18 -19.53 -3.36
N ILE A 6 3.96 -19.85 -2.95
CA ILE A 6 2.83 -18.91 -2.95
C ILE A 6 3.09 -17.76 -1.97
N CYS A 7 3.76 -18.01 -0.84
CA CYS A 7 4.03 -16.99 0.16
C CYS A 7 5.00 -15.93 -0.38
N GLY A 8 6.13 -16.37 -0.95
CA GLY A 8 7.10 -15.47 -1.58
C GLY A 8 6.49 -14.69 -2.74
N GLN A 9 5.66 -15.34 -3.56
CA GLN A 9 4.94 -14.67 -4.64
C GLN A 9 3.99 -13.59 -4.11
N ARG A 10 3.19 -13.87 -3.07
CA ARG A 10 2.27 -12.89 -2.46
C ARG A 10 3.00 -11.70 -1.86
N LEU A 11 4.12 -11.92 -1.17
CA LEU A 11 4.95 -10.84 -0.63
C LEU A 11 5.50 -9.95 -1.74
N ALA A 12 5.95 -10.54 -2.85
CA ALA A 12 6.43 -9.78 -4.01
C ALA A 12 5.29 -9.01 -4.69
N SER A 13 4.13 -9.63 -4.90
CA SER A 13 2.94 -8.99 -5.50
C SER A 13 2.39 -7.84 -4.66
N GLN A 14 2.56 -7.89 -3.34
CA GLN A 14 2.18 -6.80 -2.43
C GLN A 14 3.31 -5.81 -2.18
N HIS A 15 4.41 -5.88 -2.94
CA HIS A 15 5.56 -4.98 -2.84
C HIS A 15 6.24 -4.96 -1.47
N LEU A 16 6.18 -6.07 -0.72
CA LEU A 16 6.83 -6.18 0.60
C LEU A 16 8.29 -6.64 0.52
N THR A 17 8.72 -7.20 -0.61
CA THR A 17 10.11 -7.67 -0.82
C THR A 17 10.83 -6.99 -1.99
N LYS A 18 10.10 -6.25 -2.82
CA LYS A 18 10.62 -5.53 -3.99
C LYS A 18 9.93 -4.18 -4.15
N GLN A 19 10.19 -3.29 -3.20
CA GLN A 19 9.67 -1.92 -3.21
C GLN A 19 10.29 -1.15 -4.38
N LYS A 20 9.47 -0.87 -5.41
CA LYS A 20 9.85 -0.08 -6.59
C LYS A 20 8.93 1.10 -6.84
N ILE A 21 7.81 1.15 -6.11
CA ILE A 21 6.77 2.16 -6.28
C ILE A 21 7.14 3.35 -5.40
N GLU A 22 7.14 4.55 -5.97
CA GLU A 22 7.52 5.76 -5.25
C GLU A 22 6.30 6.40 -4.57
N LYS A 23 5.12 6.30 -5.18
CA LYS A 23 3.90 6.98 -4.71
C LYS A 23 2.98 6.08 -3.89
N ALA A 24 2.38 6.66 -2.86
CA ALA A 24 1.42 5.98 -2.00
C ALA A 24 0.12 5.64 -2.74
N SER A 25 -0.37 6.54 -3.60
CA SER A 25 -1.58 6.33 -4.41
C SER A 25 -1.45 5.15 -5.37
N GLU A 26 -0.27 4.95 -5.96
CA GLU A 26 0.01 3.79 -6.83
C GLU A 26 -0.09 2.48 -6.05
N ILE A 27 0.35 2.45 -4.78
CA ILE A 27 0.16 1.28 -3.91
C ILE A 27 -1.33 1.01 -3.67
N VAL A 28 -2.11 2.04 -3.34
CA VAL A 28 -3.56 1.89 -3.12
C VAL A 28 -4.26 1.42 -4.39
N GLN A 29 -3.86 1.93 -5.56
CA GLN A 29 -4.38 1.49 -6.86
C GLN A 29 -4.07 0.01 -7.13
N LEU A 30 -2.85 -0.45 -6.84
CA LEU A 30 -2.45 -1.84 -7.02
C LEU A 30 -3.20 -2.80 -6.08
N LEU A 31 -3.46 -2.37 -4.84
CA LEU A 31 -4.21 -3.15 -3.85
C LEU A 31 -5.74 -3.04 -4.05
N GLY A 32 -6.20 -2.09 -4.88
CA GLY A 32 -7.61 -1.78 -5.12
C GLY A 32 -8.26 -0.97 -3.99
N ALA A 33 -8.07 -1.39 -2.74
CA ALA A 33 -8.46 -0.65 -1.54
C ALA A 33 -7.60 -1.08 -0.34
N VAL A 34 -7.37 -0.16 0.59
CA VAL A 34 -6.68 -0.44 1.85
C VAL A 34 -7.61 -0.08 3.00
N GLN A 35 -7.75 -1.00 3.95
CA GLN A 35 -8.53 -0.76 5.15
C GLN A 35 -7.92 0.39 5.95
N ALA A 36 -8.72 1.38 6.34
CA ALA A 36 -8.26 2.59 7.02
C ALA A 36 -9.08 3.00 8.27
N GLN A 37 -9.68 2.03 8.98
CA GLN A 37 -10.28 2.27 10.31
C GLN A 37 -9.23 2.70 11.35
N ASP A 38 -8.06 2.08 11.36
CA ASP A 38 -6.87 2.63 12.01
C ASP A 38 -6.06 3.41 10.96
N TYR A 39 -6.12 4.73 11.04
CA TYR A 39 -5.52 5.63 10.07
C TYR A 39 -3.99 5.56 10.06
N SER A 40 -3.37 5.53 11.24
CA SER A 40 -1.92 5.48 11.39
C SER A 40 -1.36 4.15 10.88
N ALA A 41 -2.03 3.04 11.22
CA ALA A 41 -1.64 1.72 10.73
C ALA A 41 -1.79 1.62 9.19
N ALA A 42 -2.84 2.22 8.61
CA ALA A 42 -3.04 2.25 7.17
C ALA A 42 -1.94 3.03 6.44
N LYS A 43 -1.60 4.24 6.91
CA LYS A 43 -0.50 5.04 6.34
C LYS A 43 0.82 4.29 6.42
N TRP A 44 1.14 3.72 7.57
CA TRP A 44 2.35 2.91 7.75
C TRP A 44 2.38 1.72 6.79
N GLY A 45 1.28 0.97 6.68
CA GLY A 45 1.19 -0.18 5.78
C GLY A 45 1.36 0.18 4.30
N ILE A 46 0.87 1.35 3.88
CA ILE A 46 1.07 1.88 2.53
C ILE A 46 2.54 2.26 2.34
N ALA A 47 3.12 3.05 3.26
CA ALA A 47 4.52 3.48 3.21
C ALA A 47 5.50 2.30 3.10
N GLN A 48 5.29 1.22 3.87
CA GLN A 48 6.13 0.01 3.86
C GLN A 48 6.21 -0.70 2.49
N ARG A 49 5.27 -0.43 1.59
CA ARG A 49 5.21 -1.01 0.23
C ARG A 49 5.77 -0.07 -0.84
N THR A 50 6.01 1.19 -0.48
CA THR A 50 6.75 2.14 -1.31
C THR A 50 8.25 1.98 -1.12
N ARG A 51 9.05 2.57 -2.00
CA ARG A 51 10.51 2.57 -1.89
C ARG A 51 11.01 3.34 -0.66
N SER A 52 10.46 4.52 -0.41
CA SER A 52 10.93 5.40 0.67
C SER A 52 9.93 6.47 1.09
N ALA A 53 8.64 6.30 0.81
CA ALA A 53 7.65 7.31 1.19
C ALA A 53 7.61 7.48 2.71
N THR A 54 7.60 8.73 3.13
CA THR A 54 7.45 9.15 4.51
C THR A 54 5.98 9.32 4.89
N ASP A 55 5.68 9.36 6.18
CA ASP A 55 4.32 9.62 6.67
C ASP A 55 3.75 10.94 6.11
N THR A 56 4.59 11.98 6.01
CA THR A 56 4.21 13.29 5.46
C THR A 56 3.86 13.22 3.97
N GLU A 57 4.58 12.41 3.19
CA GLU A 57 4.28 12.24 1.76
C GLU A 57 2.98 11.47 1.55
N VAL A 58 2.73 10.44 2.34
CA VAL A 58 1.44 9.72 2.34
C VAL A 58 0.30 10.67 2.74
N GLU A 59 0.48 11.47 3.79
CA GLU A 59 -0.52 12.45 4.24
C GLU A 59 -0.81 13.51 3.18
N LYS A 60 0.21 13.93 2.41
CA LYS A 60 0.06 14.87 1.30
C LYS A 60 -0.82 14.31 0.20
N GLU A 61 -0.60 13.06 -0.21
CA GLU A 61 -1.42 12.38 -1.23
C GLU A 61 -2.87 12.11 -0.78
N ILE A 62 -3.11 12.04 0.54
CA ILE A 62 -4.46 11.98 1.08
C ILE A 62 -5.09 13.39 1.07
N SER A 63 -4.33 14.40 1.48
CA SER A 63 -4.80 15.79 1.57
C SER A 63 -5.09 16.42 0.20
N ASP A 64 -4.34 16.04 -0.83
CA ASP A 64 -4.54 16.52 -2.22
C ASP A 64 -5.64 15.74 -2.97
N GLY A 65 -6.19 14.69 -2.36
CA GLY A 65 -7.27 13.88 -2.93
C GLY A 65 -6.81 12.76 -3.87
N SER A 66 -5.49 12.52 -4.02
CA SER A 66 -4.96 11.38 -4.77
C SER A 66 -5.33 10.04 -4.13
N ILE A 67 -5.54 10.02 -2.81
CA ILE A 67 -6.08 8.90 -2.05
C ILE A 67 -7.33 9.38 -1.29
N LEU A 68 -8.45 8.69 -1.49
CA LEU A 68 -9.69 8.97 -0.77
C LEU A 68 -9.95 7.96 0.35
N ARG A 69 -10.24 8.44 1.56
CA ARG A 69 -10.72 7.60 2.66
C ARG A 69 -12.24 7.59 2.69
N THR A 70 -12.84 6.48 2.31
CA THR A 70 -14.30 6.32 2.22
C THR A 70 -14.74 4.90 2.56
N HIS A 71 -16.05 4.69 2.70
CA HIS A 71 -16.66 3.38 2.97
C HIS A 71 -16.98 2.68 1.64
N VAL A 72 -16.23 1.64 1.30
CA VAL A 72 -16.38 0.92 0.01
C VAL A 72 -16.64 -0.57 0.19
N LEU A 73 -15.86 -1.22 1.06
CA LEU A 73 -15.89 -2.67 1.30
C LEU A 73 -16.14 -2.93 2.79
N ARG A 74 -16.66 -4.13 3.09
CA ARG A 74 -17.16 -4.55 4.41
C ARG A 74 -16.04 -4.81 5.41
#